data_AF-A0A7C5H4A6-F1
#
_entry.id   AF-A0A7C5H4A6-F1
#
_cell.length_a   1.000
_cell.length_b   1.000
_cell.length_c   1.000
_cell.angle_alpha   90.00
_cell.angle_beta   90.00
_cell.angle_gamma   90.00
#
_symmetry.space_group_name_H-M   'P 1'
#
loop_
_entity.id
_entity.type
_entity.pdbx_description
1 polymer ?
#
loop_
_entity_poly.entity_id
_entity_poly.type
_entity_poly.pdbx_seq_one_letter_code
_entity_poly.pdbx_strand_id
1 'polypeptide(L)'
;MKTLLDKNLPIDIMIVSEGTYPYVRGGVSSWIDQLMRGLPDYRFGIIFIGSRREEYDAIKYTFPENLVYLLESYMFDFGVREQVAPHRGDPVALQKVERVHRWFRKPETTFPKALGTLDFFLKEVDESFFLYSESAWDFMTKRYEEKCPSMPFIEYFWTVRSIHAPIWKVAKIADAVAGKAKVVHTPS
;
A
#
# COMPACT_ATOMS: atom_id res chain seq x y z
N MET A 1 -9.53 -4.85 1.93
CA MET A 1 -9.87 -3.44 2.20
C MET A 1 -11.35 -3.35 2.48
N LYS A 2 -11.75 -2.66 3.56
CA LYS A 2 -13.14 -2.54 4.01
C LYS A 2 -13.36 -1.18 4.66
N THR A 3 -14.42 -0.47 4.26
CA THR A 3 -14.85 0.75 4.95
C THR A 3 -15.67 0.35 6.17
N LEU A 4 -15.21 0.70 7.36
CA LEU A 4 -15.88 0.39 8.63
C LEU A 4 -16.82 1.51 9.09
N LEU A 5 -16.53 2.75 8.67
CA LEU A 5 -17.33 3.92 8.95
C LEU A 5 -17.27 4.85 7.75
N ASP A 6 -18.43 5.31 7.28
CA ASP A 6 -18.55 6.39 6.32
C ASP A 6 -19.82 7.18 6.63
N LYS A 7 -19.68 8.37 7.22
CA LYS A 7 -20.80 9.27 7.50
C LYS A 7 -21.19 10.12 6.28
N ASN A 8 -20.53 9.93 5.13
CA ASN A 8 -20.70 10.72 3.92
C ASN A 8 -20.54 12.24 4.17
N LEU A 9 -19.63 12.60 5.08
CA LEU A 9 -19.25 13.98 5.39
C LEU A 9 -17.86 14.25 4.82
N PRO A 10 -17.56 15.47 4.36
CA PRO A 10 -16.20 15.80 3.95
C PRO A 10 -15.17 15.56 5.08
N ILE A 11 -13.92 15.28 4.71
CA ILE A 11 -12.86 15.01 5.67
C ILE A 11 -11.86 16.17 5.63
N ASP A 12 -11.55 16.74 6.78
CA ASP A 12 -10.57 17.82 6.88
C ASP A 12 -9.16 17.24 7.02
N ILE A 13 -9.00 16.23 7.89
CA ILE A 13 -7.71 15.58 8.17
C ILE A 13 -7.88 14.06 8.05
N MET A 14 -7.13 13.43 7.15
CA MET A 14 -7.00 11.98 7.08
C MET A 14 -5.74 11.54 7.80
N ILE A 15 -5.87 10.67 8.79
CA ILE A 15 -4.75 10.09 9.52
C ILE A 15 -4.49 8.68 8.98
N VAL A 16 -3.27 8.41 8.52
CA VAL A 16 -2.83 7.04 8.20
C VAL A 16 -2.26 6.43 9.48
N SER A 17 -2.88 5.35 9.95
CA SER A 17 -2.50 4.65 11.16
C SER A 17 -1.98 3.26 10.81
N GLU A 18 -0.66 3.09 10.88
CA GLU A 18 -0.02 1.79 10.67
C GLU A 18 -0.02 0.99 11.97
N GLY A 19 -0.67 -0.18 11.97
CA GLY A 19 -0.65 -1.16 13.06
C GLY A 19 -1.15 -0.67 14.42
N THR A 20 -1.78 0.51 14.50
CA THR A 20 -2.05 1.23 15.75
C THR A 20 -3.55 1.46 15.97
N TYR A 21 -4.06 2.67 15.73
CA TYR A 21 -5.46 3.02 15.97
C TYR A 21 -6.37 2.42 14.89
N PRO A 22 -7.51 1.79 15.23
CA PRO A 22 -8.15 1.74 16.55
C PRO A 22 -7.97 0.42 17.31
N TYR A 23 -7.03 -0.44 16.90
CA TYR A 23 -6.93 -1.82 17.37
C TYR A 23 -5.94 -2.02 18.52
N VAL A 24 -4.88 -1.22 18.59
CA VAL A 24 -3.84 -1.34 19.60
C VAL A 24 -3.95 -0.18 20.59
N ARG A 25 -3.89 -0.48 21.89
CA ARG A 25 -3.72 0.56 22.92
C ARG A 25 -2.24 0.88 23.04
N GLY A 26 -1.88 2.15 22.97
CA GLY A 26 -0.50 2.59 23.03
C GLY A 26 -0.36 4.09 22.85
N GLY A 27 0.88 4.60 22.85
CA GLY A 27 1.15 6.04 22.76
C GLY A 27 0.55 6.67 21.50
N VAL A 28 0.81 6.10 20.32
CA VAL A 28 0.31 6.61 19.03
C VAL A 28 -1.22 6.57 18.97
N SER A 29 -1.86 5.45 19.30
CA SER A 29 -3.33 5.34 19.25
C SER A 29 -4.01 6.27 20.24
N SER A 30 -3.48 6.39 21.46
CA SER A 30 -4.01 7.33 22.45
C SER A 30 -3.83 8.77 22.02
N TRP A 31 -2.70 9.11 21.39
CA TRP A 31 -2.47 10.43 20.82
C TRP A 31 -3.44 10.73 19.67
N ILE A 32 -3.68 9.79 18.75
CA ILE A 32 -4.68 9.94 17.67
C ILE A 32 -6.07 10.19 18.26
N ASP A 33 -6.49 9.40 19.25
CA ASP A 33 -7.80 9.57 19.91
C ASP A 33 -7.92 10.94 20.62
N GLN A 34 -6.88 11.34 21.35
CA GLN A 34 -6.81 12.63 22.03
C GLN A 34 -6.81 13.81 21.05
N LEU A 35 -6.10 13.69 19.92
CA LEU A 35 -6.07 14.69 18.87
C LEU A 35 -7.48 14.93 18.31
N MET A 36 -8.18 13.84 17.95
CA MET A 36 -9.54 13.95 17.44
C MET A 36 -10.49 14.58 18.47
N ARG A 37 -10.40 14.17 19.74
CA ARG A 37 -11.24 14.73 20.82
C ARG A 37 -10.90 16.17 21.17
N GLY A 38 -9.63 16.56 21.09
CA GLY A 38 -9.15 17.90 21.38
C GLY A 38 -9.44 18.91 20.26
N LEU A 39 -9.78 18.43 19.06
CA LEU A 39 -10.07 19.25 17.89
C LEU A 39 -11.46 18.92 17.29
N PRO A 40 -12.56 19.14 18.05
CA PRO A 40 -13.91 18.76 17.63
C PRO A 40 -14.39 19.49 16.36
N ASP A 41 -13.85 20.68 16.07
CA ASP A 41 -14.19 21.47 14.89
C ASP A 41 -13.64 20.88 13.57
N TYR A 42 -12.71 19.94 13.65
CA TYR A 42 -12.15 19.25 12.49
C TYR A 42 -12.75 17.85 12.36
N ARG A 43 -13.08 17.46 11.12
CA ARG A 43 -13.56 16.11 10.83
C ARG A 43 -12.39 15.24 10.39
N PHE A 44 -12.27 14.11 11.06
CA PHE A 44 -11.18 13.17 10.86
C PHE A 44 -11.63 11.96 10.05
N GLY A 45 -10.74 11.49 9.20
CA GLY A 45 -10.77 10.16 8.62
C GLY A 45 -9.57 9.36 9.10
N ILE A 46 -9.73 8.05 9.23
CA ILE A 46 -8.64 7.12 9.55
C ILE A 46 -8.48 6.12 8.41
N ILE A 47 -7.24 5.90 8.01
CA ILE A 47 -6.85 4.74 7.20
C ILE A 47 -6.01 3.85 8.11
N PHE A 48 -6.60 2.77 8.57
CA PHE A 48 -5.85 1.74 9.27
C PHE A 48 -5.18 0.80 8.28
N ILE A 49 -3.87 0.62 8.46
CA ILE A 49 -3.04 -0.32 7.70
C ILE A 49 -2.44 -1.33 8.67
N GLY A 50 -2.90 -2.58 8.61
CA GLY A 50 -2.35 -3.68 9.40
C GLY A 50 -1.52 -4.67 8.57
N SER A 51 -0.80 -5.56 9.26
CA SER A 51 -0.11 -6.69 8.60
C SER A 51 -1.12 -7.77 8.17
N ARG A 52 -1.70 -8.51 9.11
CA ARG A 52 -2.73 -9.54 8.88
C ARG A 52 -3.95 -9.30 9.74
N ARG A 53 -5.14 -9.70 9.29
CA ARG A 53 -6.38 -9.47 10.04
C ARG A 53 -6.36 -10.17 11.40
N GLU A 54 -5.82 -11.39 11.45
CA GLU A 54 -5.83 -12.24 12.64
C GLU A 54 -4.89 -11.73 13.75
N GLU A 55 -4.00 -10.79 13.44
CA GLU A 55 -3.10 -10.15 14.40
C GLU A 55 -3.79 -9.03 15.20
N TYR A 56 -5.00 -8.64 14.83
CA TYR A 56 -5.75 -7.57 15.49
C TYR A 56 -7.06 -8.09 16.05
N ASP A 57 -7.29 -7.77 17.33
CA ASP A 57 -8.55 -8.02 18.04
C ASP A 57 -9.67 -7.09 17.54
N ALA A 58 -10.78 -7.04 18.28
CA ALA A 58 -11.80 -6.01 18.15
C ALA A 58 -11.25 -4.59 18.41
N ILE A 59 -11.92 -3.60 17.80
CA ILE A 59 -11.73 -2.16 18.04
C ILE A 59 -11.72 -1.85 19.54
N LYS A 60 -10.70 -1.14 20.02
CA LYS A 60 -10.47 -0.88 21.46
C LYS A 60 -10.91 0.51 21.93
N TYR A 61 -11.38 1.36 21.02
CA TYR A 61 -11.73 2.76 21.24
C TYR A 61 -13.19 3.04 20.87
N THR A 62 -13.84 3.93 21.62
CA THR A 62 -15.15 4.48 21.23
C THR A 62 -14.89 5.70 20.34
N PHE A 63 -15.42 5.69 19.12
CA PHE A 63 -15.15 6.76 18.16
C PHE A 63 -15.81 8.08 18.58
N PRO A 64 -15.09 9.22 18.54
CA PRO A 64 -15.70 10.53 18.73
C PRO A 64 -16.59 10.90 17.55
N GLU A 65 -17.51 11.85 17.73
CA GLU A 65 -18.49 12.23 16.69
C GLU A 65 -17.81 12.76 15.42
N ASN A 66 -16.68 13.44 15.58
CA ASN A 66 -15.92 14.02 14.48
C ASN A 66 -15.01 13.02 13.74
N LEU A 67 -14.97 11.74 14.13
CA LEU A 67 -14.50 10.67 13.25
C LEU A 67 -15.63 10.35 12.26
N VAL A 68 -15.42 10.67 10.99
CA VAL A 68 -16.44 10.54 9.94
C VAL A 68 -16.14 9.45 8.93
N TYR A 69 -14.90 8.94 8.91
CA TYR A 69 -14.46 7.92 7.96
C TYR A 69 -13.43 6.98 8.60
N LEU A 70 -13.57 5.68 8.37
CA LEU A 70 -12.58 4.67 8.76
C LEU A 70 -12.46 3.61 7.66
N LEU A 71 -11.30 3.57 7.02
CA LEU A 71 -10.92 2.54 6.06
C LEU A 71 -9.95 1.56 6.72
N GLU A 72 -10.23 0.27 6.61
CA GLU A 72 -9.38 -0.81 7.08
C GLU A 72 -8.74 -1.54 5.90
N SER A 73 -7.42 -1.73 5.94
CA SER A 73 -6.71 -2.57 4.99
C SER A 73 -5.58 -3.36 5.65
N TYR A 74 -5.31 -4.55 5.14
CA TYR A 74 -4.23 -5.43 5.60
C TYR A 74 -3.27 -5.74 4.45
N MET A 75 -1.97 -5.65 4.71
CA MET A 75 -0.93 -5.77 3.68
C MET A 75 -0.79 -7.18 3.13
N PHE A 76 -1.00 -8.19 3.99
CA PHE A 76 -0.87 -9.61 3.60
C PHE A 76 -2.22 -10.30 3.36
N ASP A 77 -3.30 -9.53 3.22
CA ASP A 77 -4.60 -10.02 2.77
C ASP A 77 -4.72 -9.92 1.24
N PHE A 78 -4.26 -10.98 0.57
CA PHE A 78 -4.23 -11.05 -0.90
C PHE A 78 -5.55 -11.53 -1.52
N GLY A 79 -6.56 -11.88 -0.72
CA GLY A 79 -7.86 -12.38 -1.18
C GLY A 79 -7.78 -13.63 -2.07
N VAL A 80 -8.91 -14.01 -2.66
CA VAL A 80 -8.95 -14.99 -3.75
C VAL A 80 -8.47 -14.28 -5.02
N ARG A 81 -7.33 -14.71 -5.56
CA ARG A 81 -6.84 -14.18 -6.83
C ARG A 81 -7.65 -14.78 -7.97
N GLU A 82 -8.13 -13.93 -8.86
CA GLU A 82 -8.69 -14.38 -10.13
C GLU A 82 -7.61 -15.12 -10.92
N GLN A 83 -8.02 -16.20 -11.60
CA GLN A 83 -7.13 -16.91 -12.51
C GLN A 83 -6.91 -16.05 -13.75
N VAL A 84 -5.82 -15.28 -13.74
CA VAL A 84 -5.38 -14.52 -14.90
C VAL A 84 -4.48 -15.41 -15.75
N ALA A 85 -4.77 -15.49 -17.05
CA ALA A 85 -3.92 -16.21 -17.98
C ALA A 85 -2.56 -15.49 -18.15
N PRO A 86 -1.45 -16.23 -18.24
CA PRO A 86 -0.16 -15.64 -18.58
C PRO A 86 -0.22 -14.83 -19.87
N HIS A 87 0.53 -13.74 -19.93
CA HIS A 87 0.60 -12.87 -21.11
C HIS A 87 2.03 -12.35 -21.31
N ARG A 88 2.35 -11.89 -22.53
CA ARG A 88 3.72 -11.43 -22.84
C ARG A 88 4.21 -10.27 -21.96
N GLY A 89 3.30 -9.35 -21.62
CA GLY A 89 3.60 -8.12 -20.90
C GLY A 89 4.06 -6.99 -21.82
N ASP A 90 3.74 -5.75 -21.46
CA ASP A 90 4.09 -4.57 -22.25
C ASP A 90 5.61 -4.26 -22.14
N PRO A 91 6.36 -4.26 -23.27
CA PRO A 91 7.77 -3.89 -23.27
C PRO A 91 8.04 -2.48 -22.73
N VAL A 92 7.12 -1.54 -22.92
CA VAL A 92 7.25 -0.16 -22.43
C VAL A 92 7.14 -0.13 -20.91
N ALA A 93 6.19 -0.88 -20.33
CA ALA A 93 6.08 -1.06 -18.88
C ALA A 93 7.38 -1.65 -18.30
N LEU A 94 7.95 -2.68 -18.95
CA LEU A 94 9.21 -3.29 -18.52
C LEU A 94 10.37 -2.26 -18.52
N GLN A 95 10.51 -1.45 -19.57
CA GLN A 95 11.55 -0.43 -19.63
C GLN A 95 11.43 0.59 -18.48
N LYS A 96 10.20 0.93 -18.06
CA LYS A 96 9.96 1.80 -16.90
C LYS A 96 10.41 1.10 -15.60
N VAL A 97 10.08 -0.17 -15.41
CA VAL A 97 10.55 -0.98 -14.27
C VAL A 97 12.08 -1.02 -14.22
N GLU A 98 12.75 -1.34 -15.33
CA GLU A 98 14.21 -1.38 -15.39
C GLU A 98 14.86 -0.05 -15.00
N ARG A 99 14.29 1.06 -15.48
CA ARG A 99 14.75 2.41 -15.15
C ARG A 99 14.59 2.72 -13.66
N VAL A 100 13.47 2.32 -13.06
CA VAL A 100 13.23 2.44 -11.61
C VAL A 100 14.27 1.64 -10.81
N HIS A 101 14.49 0.37 -11.16
CA HIS A 101 15.51 -0.46 -10.51
C HIS A 101 16.93 0.10 -10.66
N ARG A 102 17.26 0.68 -11.82
CA ARG A 102 18.55 1.35 -12.04
C ARG A 102 18.72 2.56 -11.13
N TRP A 103 17.66 3.38 -10.98
CA TRP A 103 17.66 4.54 -10.09
C TRP A 103 17.85 4.13 -8.62
N PHE A 104 17.14 3.10 -8.12
CA PHE A 104 17.32 2.62 -6.75
C PHE A 104 18.75 2.12 -6.46
N ARG A 105 19.46 1.58 -7.46
CA ARG A 105 20.85 1.12 -7.29
C ARG A 105 21.86 2.26 -7.31
N LYS A 106 21.59 3.31 -8.08
CA LYS A 106 22.46 4.49 -8.21
C LYS A 106 21.58 5.74 -8.29
N PRO A 107 21.20 6.33 -7.14
CA PRO A 107 20.39 7.55 -7.11
C PRO A 107 21.27 8.77 -7.42
N GLU A 108 21.87 8.79 -8.61
CA GLU A 108 22.70 9.89 -9.13
C GLU A 108 21.87 10.87 -9.99
N THR A 109 20.56 10.63 -10.11
CA THR A 109 19.64 11.36 -11.00
C THR A 109 18.34 11.75 -10.31
N THR A 110 17.59 12.66 -10.95
CA THR A 110 16.25 13.12 -10.52
C THR A 110 15.30 11.96 -10.25
N PHE A 111 14.47 12.10 -9.20
CA PHE A 111 13.42 11.14 -8.85
C PHE A 111 12.58 10.73 -10.09
N PRO A 112 12.39 9.41 -10.35
CA PRO A 112 11.59 8.96 -11.48
C PRO A 112 10.15 9.44 -11.35
N LYS A 113 9.72 10.35 -12.23
CA LYS A 113 8.33 10.86 -12.24
C LYS A 113 7.27 9.76 -12.26
N ALA A 114 7.57 8.60 -12.86
CA ALA A 114 6.69 7.44 -12.85
C ALA A 114 6.33 6.96 -11.44
N LEU A 115 7.27 6.98 -10.48
CA LEU A 115 7.00 6.61 -9.08
C LEU A 115 6.10 7.62 -8.35
N GLY A 116 5.91 8.83 -8.92
CA GLY A 116 5.07 9.87 -8.34
C GLY A 116 3.61 9.81 -8.77
N THR A 117 3.19 8.82 -9.57
CA THR A 117 1.82 8.72 -10.06
C THR A 117 1.20 7.37 -9.72
N LEU A 118 -0.09 7.38 -9.38
CA LEU A 118 -0.85 6.15 -9.15
C LEU A 118 -1.03 5.34 -10.44
N ASP A 119 -1.11 6.00 -11.60
CA ASP A 119 -1.23 5.34 -12.91
C ASP A 119 -0.08 4.36 -13.18
N PHE A 120 1.14 4.67 -12.73
CA PHE A 120 2.26 3.74 -12.86
C PHE A 120 1.98 2.42 -12.16
N PHE A 121 1.43 2.46 -10.95
CA PHE A 121 1.15 1.25 -10.14
C PHE A 121 -0.19 0.59 -10.46
N LEU A 122 -1.16 1.32 -11.01
CA LEU A 122 -2.53 0.81 -11.21
C LEU A 122 -2.87 0.50 -12.66
N LYS A 123 -2.10 1.00 -13.63
CA LYS A 123 -2.37 0.83 -15.07
C LYS A 123 -1.17 0.33 -15.85
N GLU A 124 0.01 0.87 -15.58
CA GLU A 124 1.20 0.57 -16.40
C GLU A 124 1.93 -0.69 -15.90
N VAL A 125 2.21 -0.74 -14.60
CA VAL A 125 2.89 -1.84 -13.90
C VAL A 125 1.97 -2.30 -12.77
N ASP A 126 0.80 -2.79 -13.16
CA ASP A 126 -0.20 -3.27 -12.22
C ASP A 126 0.19 -4.63 -11.61
N GLU A 127 -0.61 -5.07 -10.63
CA GLU A 127 -0.34 -6.32 -9.93
C GLU A 127 -0.39 -7.51 -10.91
N SER A 128 -1.26 -7.46 -11.92
CA SER A 128 -1.34 -8.50 -12.95
C SER A 128 -0.05 -8.59 -13.77
N PHE A 129 0.46 -7.46 -14.26
CA PHE A 129 1.73 -7.40 -14.98
C PHE A 129 2.85 -8.05 -14.18
N PHE A 130 2.99 -7.72 -12.89
CA PHE A 130 4.03 -8.29 -12.04
C PHE A 130 3.87 -9.79 -11.78
N LEU A 131 2.64 -10.26 -11.57
CA LEU A 131 2.39 -11.65 -11.17
C LEU A 131 2.32 -12.63 -12.34
N TYR A 132 1.93 -12.18 -13.54
CA TYR A 132 1.53 -13.05 -14.66
C TYR A 132 2.19 -12.73 -16.01
N SER A 133 3.00 -11.66 -16.13
CA SER A 133 3.67 -11.39 -17.40
C SER A 133 4.97 -12.20 -17.58
N GLU A 134 5.17 -12.70 -18.80
CA GLU A 134 6.42 -13.35 -19.22
C GLU A 134 7.60 -12.38 -19.10
N SER A 135 7.42 -11.11 -19.47
CA SER A 135 8.48 -10.11 -19.39
C SER A 135 8.93 -9.78 -17.95
N ALA A 136 8.00 -9.74 -16.98
CA ALA A 136 8.37 -9.60 -15.57
C ALA A 136 9.07 -10.85 -15.04
N TRP A 137 8.63 -12.04 -15.47
CA TRP A 137 9.29 -13.31 -15.12
C TRP A 137 10.73 -13.38 -15.64
N ASP A 138 10.94 -13.06 -16.91
CA ASP A 138 12.27 -13.05 -17.54
C ASP A 138 13.19 -12.05 -16.85
N PHE A 139 12.67 -10.86 -16.54
CA PHE A 139 13.42 -9.86 -15.78
C PHE A 139 13.81 -10.36 -14.40
N MET A 140 12.88 -10.95 -13.65
CA MET A 140 13.13 -11.53 -12.33
C MET A 140 14.20 -12.63 -12.38
N THR A 141 14.09 -13.53 -13.34
CA THR A 141 15.02 -14.65 -13.57
C THR A 141 16.41 -14.13 -13.92
N LYS A 142 16.52 -13.18 -14.84
CA LYS A 142 17.80 -12.53 -15.19
C LYS A 142 18.44 -11.83 -13.98
N ARG A 143 17.64 -11.16 -13.13
CA ARG A 143 18.15 -10.53 -11.91
C ARG A 143 18.68 -11.56 -10.91
N TYR A 144 18.01 -12.71 -10.77
CA TYR A 144 18.46 -13.82 -9.94
C TYR A 144 19.83 -14.35 -10.41
N GLU A 145 19.94 -14.70 -11.69
CA GLU A 145 21.17 -15.26 -12.28
C GLU A 145 22.36 -14.31 -12.11
N GLU A 146 22.15 -13.01 -12.29
CA GLU A 146 23.21 -12.00 -12.18
C GLU A 146 23.66 -11.68 -10.75
N LYS A 147 22.80 -11.89 -9.74
CA LYS A 147 23.00 -11.29 -8.40
C LYS A 147 22.84 -12.25 -7.23
N CYS A 148 22.06 -13.31 -7.36
CA CYS A 148 21.73 -14.23 -6.28
C CYS A 148 21.86 -15.72 -6.66
N PRO A 149 22.84 -16.15 -7.48
CA PRO A 149 22.87 -17.52 -8.01
C PRO A 149 23.12 -18.61 -6.94
N SER A 150 23.59 -18.23 -5.75
CA SER A 150 23.86 -19.15 -4.64
C SER A 150 22.64 -19.46 -3.76
N MET A 151 21.53 -18.73 -3.92
CA MET A 151 20.28 -18.96 -3.20
C MET A 151 19.37 -19.90 -4.01
N PRO A 152 18.56 -20.78 -3.40
CA PRO A 152 17.54 -21.51 -4.15
C PRO A 152 16.58 -20.56 -4.87
N PHE A 153 16.37 -20.75 -6.18
CA PHE A 153 15.51 -19.87 -6.99
C PHE A 153 14.10 -19.68 -6.40
N ILE A 154 13.51 -20.74 -5.84
CA ILE A 154 12.19 -20.69 -5.21
C ILE A 154 12.15 -19.70 -4.03
N GLU A 155 13.20 -19.64 -3.21
CA GLU A 155 13.27 -18.69 -2.09
C GLU A 155 13.37 -17.25 -2.62
N TYR A 156 14.22 -17.02 -3.62
CA TYR A 156 14.34 -15.71 -4.27
C TYR A 156 13.00 -15.27 -4.89
N PHE A 157 12.34 -16.15 -5.63
CA PHE A 157 11.06 -15.88 -6.28
C PHE A 157 9.98 -15.46 -5.28
N TRP A 158 9.80 -16.22 -4.20
CA TRP A 158 8.80 -15.88 -3.18
C TRP A 158 9.19 -14.64 -2.38
N THR A 159 10.48 -14.40 -2.15
CA THR A 159 10.99 -13.19 -1.51
C THR A 159 10.64 -11.95 -2.33
N VAL A 160 10.95 -11.96 -3.64
CA VAL A 160 10.64 -10.85 -4.54
C VAL A 160 9.14 -10.58 -4.60
N ARG A 161 8.32 -11.64 -4.74
CA ARG A 161 6.85 -11.47 -4.76
C ARG A 161 6.31 -10.91 -3.45
N SER A 162 6.83 -11.36 -2.31
CA SER A 162 6.37 -10.91 -0.99
C SER A 162 6.74 -9.46 -0.70
N ILE A 163 7.93 -9.02 -1.12
CA ILE A 163 8.39 -7.63 -0.92
C ILE A 163 7.59 -6.64 -1.79
N HIS A 164 7.22 -7.02 -3.02
CA HIS A 164 6.54 -6.10 -3.94
C HIS A 164 5.03 -6.08 -3.74
N ALA A 165 4.40 -7.19 -3.34
CA ALA A 165 2.94 -7.26 -3.26
C ALA A 165 2.26 -6.13 -2.46
N PRO A 166 2.81 -5.66 -1.31
CA PRO A 166 2.27 -4.52 -0.58
C PRO A 166 2.18 -3.21 -1.37
N ILE A 167 3.01 -3.00 -2.40
CA ILE A 167 3.03 -1.78 -3.21
C ILE A 167 1.65 -1.55 -3.86
N TRP A 168 1.08 -2.57 -4.47
CA TRP A 168 -0.25 -2.47 -5.10
C TRP A 168 -1.37 -2.30 -4.08
N LYS A 169 -1.21 -2.82 -2.85
CA LYS A 169 -2.17 -2.54 -1.78
C LYS A 169 -2.13 -1.07 -1.38
N VAL A 170 -0.95 -0.49 -1.19
CA VAL A 170 -0.80 0.94 -0.90
C VAL A 170 -1.38 1.78 -2.05
N ALA A 171 -1.08 1.46 -3.31
CA ALA A 171 -1.59 2.18 -4.46
C ALA A 171 -3.14 2.14 -4.52
N LYS A 172 -3.75 0.98 -4.28
CA LYS A 172 -5.22 0.83 -4.21
C LYS A 172 -5.83 1.60 -3.05
N ILE A 173 -5.17 1.65 -1.88
CA ILE A 173 -5.60 2.48 -0.75
C ILE A 173 -5.56 3.96 -1.13
N ALA A 174 -4.42 4.42 -1.68
CA ALA A 174 -4.22 5.80 -2.07
C ALA A 174 -5.25 6.27 -3.11
N ASP A 175 -5.57 5.42 -4.11
CA ASP A 175 -6.64 5.68 -5.08
C ASP A 175 -8.02 5.76 -4.43
N ALA A 176 -8.35 4.80 -3.54
CA ALA A 176 -9.63 4.79 -2.84
C ALA A 176 -9.87 6.01 -1.95
N VAL A 177 -8.81 6.67 -1.47
CA VAL A 177 -8.89 7.88 -0.64
C VAL A 177 -8.50 9.16 -1.36
N ALA A 178 -8.15 9.08 -2.64
CA ALA A 178 -7.72 10.24 -3.43
C ALA A 178 -8.81 11.32 -3.42
N GLY A 179 -8.43 12.54 -3.03
CA GLY A 179 -9.35 13.68 -2.97
C GLY A 179 -10.39 13.63 -1.84
N LYS A 180 -10.39 12.62 -0.95
CA LYS A 180 -11.35 12.54 0.16
C LYS A 180 -11.07 13.55 1.28
N ALA A 181 -9.82 13.94 1.48
CA ALA A 181 -9.41 14.82 2.58
C ALA A 181 -8.59 16.03 2.10
N LYS A 182 -8.67 17.13 2.87
CA LYS A 182 -7.87 18.34 2.60
C LYS A 182 -6.40 18.15 2.96
N VAL A 183 -6.13 17.42 4.04
CA VAL A 183 -4.78 17.11 4.53
C VAL A 183 -4.68 15.62 4.84
N VAL A 184 -3.53 15.02 4.52
CA VAL A 184 -3.17 13.67 4.95
C VAL A 184 -2.02 13.78 5.94
N HIS A 185 -2.13 13.10 7.07
CA HIS A 185 -1.12 13.09 8.14
C HIS A 185 -0.74 11.66 8.51
N THR A 186 0.55 11.41 8.65
CA THR A 186 1.11 10.14 9.10
C THR A 186 1.87 10.41 10.41
N PRO A 187 1.35 10.01 11.57
CA PRO A 187 2.01 10.27 12.87
C PRO A 187 3.27 9.43 13.09
N SER A 188 3.57 8.52 12.17
CA SER A 188 4.78 7.70 12.06
C SER A 188 5.08 7.43 10.59
#